data_AF-A0A949PDX2-F1
#
_entry.id   AF-A0A949PDX2-F1
#
_cell.length_a   1.000
_cell.length_b   1.000
_cell.length_c   1.000
_cell.angle_alpha   90.00
_cell.angle_beta   90.00
_cell.angle_gamma   90.00
#
_symmetry.space_group_name_H-M   'P 1'
#
loop_
_entity.id
_entity.type
_entity.pdbx_description
1 polymer ?
#
loop_
_entity_poly.entity_id
_entity_poly.type
_entity_poly.pdbx_seq_one_letter_code
_entity_poly.pdbx_strand_id
1 'polypeptide(L)'
;MKTLKITLAVLLIQFTSFAQDCSTFYPFEEGITFQITSYGKNNKVAAITDYRITDVTDNSATFNSALRDKNGEVLNEASFNIICENDGVTIDMQSLLNPQLFDNFRDFETDISGTKIVLPNNLYIGQELQDATMKMKINMSGINMKMEVTMTDRSVLDIETITTRAGTFECYVIGYINTVNMGMNRTTTAKQWIARGVGMVKQEDYNRRGKVTSSSVLTDFYR
;
A
#
# COMPACT_ATOMS: atom_id res chain seq x y z
N MET A 1 -20.79 5.12 73.43
CA MET A 1 -19.64 5.13 72.49
C MET A 1 -20.04 4.35 71.25
N LYS A 2 -20.41 5.05 70.15
CA LYS A 2 -20.77 4.41 68.88
C LYS A 2 -19.71 4.81 67.86
N THR A 3 -18.94 3.84 67.38
CA THR A 3 -17.86 4.04 66.42
C THR A 3 -18.44 4.09 65.00
N LEU A 4 -18.23 5.24 64.34
CA LEU A 4 -18.65 5.53 62.98
C LEU A 4 -17.64 4.91 62.00
N LYS A 5 -18.04 3.89 61.24
CA LYS A 5 -17.22 3.29 60.17
C LYS A 5 -17.44 4.08 58.88
N ILE A 6 -16.43 4.84 58.46
CA ILE A 6 -16.41 5.54 57.17
C ILE A 6 -15.86 4.55 56.14
N THR A 7 -16.72 4.03 55.29
CA THR A 7 -16.35 3.16 54.16
C THR A 7 -15.95 4.05 52.98
N LEU A 8 -14.67 4.11 52.67
CA LEU A 8 -14.14 4.86 51.54
C LEU A 8 -14.40 4.07 50.24
N ALA A 9 -15.40 4.51 49.47
CA ALA A 9 -15.68 3.95 48.14
C ALA A 9 -14.65 4.48 47.14
N VAL A 10 -13.72 3.61 46.72
CA VAL A 10 -12.75 3.88 45.66
C VAL A 10 -13.50 3.78 44.32
N LEU A 11 -13.74 4.92 43.68
CA LEU A 11 -14.34 5.01 42.36
C LEU A 11 -13.27 4.65 41.31
N LEU A 12 -13.27 3.43 40.80
CA LEU A 12 -12.47 3.04 39.63
C LEU A 12 -13.02 3.77 38.40
N ILE A 13 -12.35 4.84 37.97
CA ILE A 13 -12.56 5.43 36.65
C ILE A 13 -11.99 4.43 35.65
N GLN A 14 -12.87 3.65 35.03
CA GLN A 14 -12.49 2.83 33.88
C GLN A 14 -12.28 3.77 32.70
N PHE A 15 -11.01 4.11 32.46
CA PHE A 15 -10.59 4.65 31.18
C PHE A 15 -10.84 3.57 30.15
N THR A 16 -11.90 3.71 29.36
CA THR A 16 -12.03 2.99 28.10
C THR A 16 -10.90 3.50 27.22
N SER A 17 -9.83 2.73 27.14
CA SER A 17 -8.80 2.91 26.11
C SER A 17 -9.52 2.80 24.77
N PHE A 18 -9.73 3.91 24.08
CA PHE A 18 -10.07 3.82 22.67
C PHE A 18 -8.88 3.10 22.03
N ALA A 19 -9.14 1.93 21.43
CA ALA A 19 -8.19 1.33 20.53
C ALA A 19 -7.77 2.45 19.55
N GLN A 20 -6.49 2.78 19.53
CA GLN A 20 -6.00 3.78 18.58
C GLN A 20 -6.25 3.16 17.21
N ASP A 21 -7.02 3.83 16.35
CA ASP A 21 -7.13 3.46 14.95
C ASP A 21 -5.72 3.48 14.36
N CYS A 22 -5.11 2.30 14.25
CA CYS A 22 -3.69 2.18 13.99
C CYS A 22 -3.35 2.74 12.60
N SER A 23 -4.26 2.54 11.65
CA SER A 23 -4.14 3.02 10.28
C SER A 23 -5.26 3.99 9.95
N THR A 24 -4.88 5.23 9.66
CA THR A 24 -5.81 6.26 9.18
C THR A 24 -6.24 6.03 7.74
N PHE A 25 -5.33 5.52 6.90
CA PHE A 25 -5.53 5.48 5.45
C PHE A 25 -5.93 4.10 4.95
N TYR A 26 -5.19 3.06 5.31
CA TYR A 26 -5.51 1.70 4.88
C TYR A 26 -6.52 1.05 5.81
N PRO A 27 -7.46 0.25 5.29
CA PRO A 27 -8.43 -0.48 6.09
C PRO A 27 -7.73 -1.55 6.95
N PHE A 28 -8.06 -1.58 8.26
CA PHE A 28 -7.62 -2.57 9.24
C PHE A 28 -8.85 -3.22 9.88
N GLU A 29 -9.71 -3.80 9.03
CA GLU A 29 -10.93 -4.49 9.45
C GLU A 29 -11.07 -5.77 8.62
N GLU A 30 -11.29 -6.89 9.31
CA GLU A 30 -11.40 -8.20 8.69
C GLU A 30 -12.67 -8.30 7.84
N GLY A 31 -12.58 -8.93 6.67
CA GLY A 31 -13.73 -9.15 5.80
C GLY A 31 -13.93 -8.06 4.76
N ILE A 32 -13.28 -6.90 4.89
CA ILE A 32 -13.26 -5.89 3.84
C ILE A 32 -12.72 -6.50 2.55
N THR A 33 -13.43 -6.24 1.46
CA THR A 33 -13.00 -6.61 0.11
C THR A 33 -13.02 -5.40 -0.80
N PHE A 34 -12.07 -5.31 -1.72
CA PHE A 34 -12.02 -4.22 -2.69
C PHE A 34 -11.35 -4.66 -3.98
N GLN A 35 -11.61 -3.94 -5.06
CA GLN A 35 -11.08 -4.25 -6.37
C GLN A 35 -10.36 -3.04 -6.97
N ILE A 36 -9.15 -3.28 -7.48
CA ILE A 36 -8.40 -2.31 -8.28
C ILE A 36 -8.38 -2.78 -9.73
N THR A 37 -8.91 -1.98 -10.65
CA THR A 37 -8.76 -2.22 -12.09
C THR A 37 -7.59 -1.41 -12.64
N SER A 38 -6.66 -2.08 -13.30
CA SER A 38 -5.51 -1.47 -13.97
C SER A 38 -5.75 -1.33 -15.46
N TYR A 39 -5.42 -0.16 -16.00
CA TYR A 39 -5.63 0.23 -17.39
C TYR A 39 -4.28 0.52 -18.05
N GLY A 40 -4.09 -0.04 -19.25
CA GLY A 40 -2.94 0.23 -20.09
C GLY A 40 -3.20 1.33 -21.11
N LYS A 41 -2.47 1.27 -22.24
CA LYS A 41 -2.64 2.22 -23.35
C LYS A 41 -4.09 2.25 -23.83
N ASN A 42 -4.57 3.46 -24.17
CA ASN A 42 -5.92 3.72 -24.66
C ASN A 42 -7.03 3.30 -23.69
N ASN A 43 -6.76 3.36 -22.37
CA ASN A 43 -7.73 3.07 -21.32
C ASN A 43 -8.32 1.65 -21.39
N LYS A 44 -7.57 0.70 -21.95
CA LYS A 44 -7.98 -0.71 -22.00
C LYS A 44 -7.63 -1.38 -20.69
N VAL A 45 -8.57 -2.16 -20.15
CA VAL A 45 -8.33 -3.01 -18.98
C VAL A 45 -7.14 -3.94 -19.28
N ALA A 46 -6.12 -3.83 -18.45
CA ALA A 46 -4.92 -4.65 -18.50
C ALA A 46 -5.00 -5.78 -17.48
N ALA A 47 -5.49 -5.49 -16.27
CA ALA A 47 -5.66 -6.46 -15.20
C ALA A 47 -6.69 -5.98 -14.19
N ILE A 48 -7.24 -6.91 -13.41
CA ILE A 48 -8.14 -6.65 -12.29
C ILE A 48 -7.53 -7.34 -11.08
N THR A 49 -7.38 -6.64 -9.97
CA THR A 49 -6.89 -7.23 -8.72
C THR A 49 -7.96 -7.15 -7.66
N ASP A 50 -8.43 -8.30 -7.22
CA ASP A 50 -9.34 -8.41 -6.07
C ASP A 50 -8.50 -8.52 -4.79
N TYR A 51 -8.90 -7.81 -3.74
CA TYR A 51 -8.29 -7.84 -2.43
C TYR A 51 -9.30 -8.28 -1.37
N ARG A 52 -8.82 -9.03 -0.38
CA ARG A 52 -9.55 -9.38 0.84
C ARG A 52 -8.63 -9.25 2.04
N ILE A 53 -9.10 -8.53 3.04
CA ILE A 53 -8.38 -8.38 4.31
C ILE A 53 -8.74 -9.55 5.23
N THR A 54 -7.73 -10.26 5.69
CA THR A 54 -7.84 -11.34 6.68
C THR A 54 -6.89 -11.07 7.83
N ASP A 55 -7.10 -11.80 8.95
CA ASP A 55 -6.14 -11.89 10.05
C ASP A 55 -5.66 -10.51 10.54
N VAL A 56 -6.60 -9.71 11.05
CA VAL A 56 -6.31 -8.39 11.61
C VAL A 56 -5.93 -8.53 13.08
N THR A 57 -4.82 -7.88 13.43
CA THR A 57 -4.32 -7.71 14.80
C THR A 57 -4.20 -6.22 15.10
N ASP A 58 -3.87 -5.88 16.35
CA ASP A 58 -3.71 -4.48 16.77
C ASP A 58 -2.73 -3.68 15.88
N ASN A 59 -1.72 -4.33 15.32
CA ASN A 59 -0.63 -3.68 14.57
C ASN A 59 -0.38 -4.24 13.16
N SER A 60 -1.18 -5.20 12.68
CA SER A 60 -0.96 -5.80 11.37
C SER A 60 -2.27 -6.27 10.76
N ALA A 61 -2.39 -6.12 9.44
CA ALA A 61 -3.49 -6.67 8.66
C ALA A 61 -2.95 -7.43 7.44
N THR A 62 -3.51 -8.60 7.17
CA THR A 62 -3.11 -9.44 6.04
C THR A 62 -3.99 -9.14 4.83
N PHE A 63 -3.38 -8.78 3.72
CA PHE A 63 -4.05 -8.49 2.46
C PHE A 63 -3.81 -9.65 1.49
N ASN A 64 -4.86 -10.41 1.22
CA ASN A 64 -4.84 -11.43 0.17
C ASN A 64 -5.31 -10.79 -1.13
N SER A 65 -4.60 -11.10 -2.22
CA SER A 65 -4.85 -10.55 -3.54
C SER A 65 -4.97 -11.65 -4.57
N ALA A 66 -5.91 -11.49 -5.50
CA ALA A 66 -6.07 -12.33 -6.69
C ALA A 66 -5.97 -11.44 -7.93
N LEU A 67 -4.87 -11.57 -8.67
CA LEU A 67 -4.65 -10.90 -9.94
C LEU A 67 -5.37 -11.67 -11.05
N ARG A 68 -6.23 -10.99 -11.79
CA ARG A 68 -6.99 -11.53 -12.91
C ARG A 68 -6.65 -10.82 -14.21
N ASP A 69 -6.79 -11.57 -15.29
CA ASP A 69 -6.75 -11.00 -16.63
C ASP A 69 -8.05 -10.24 -16.96
N LYS A 70 -8.11 -9.65 -18.15
CA LYS A 70 -9.30 -8.91 -18.63
C LYS A 70 -10.56 -9.78 -18.82
N ASN A 71 -10.43 -11.10 -18.84
CA ASN A 71 -11.52 -12.06 -19.00
C ASN A 71 -12.00 -12.60 -17.64
N GLY A 72 -11.31 -12.26 -16.55
CA GLY A 72 -11.60 -12.71 -15.19
C GLY A 72 -10.86 -13.98 -14.77
N GLU A 73 -9.97 -14.52 -15.61
CA GLU A 73 -9.14 -15.68 -15.28
C GLU A 73 -8.09 -15.28 -14.24
N VAL A 74 -7.96 -16.06 -13.17
CA VAL A 74 -6.96 -15.83 -12.13
C VAL A 74 -5.57 -16.16 -12.71
N LEU A 75 -4.70 -15.15 -12.74
CA LEU A 75 -3.32 -15.25 -13.18
C LEU A 75 -2.36 -15.60 -12.04
N ASN A 76 -2.62 -15.06 -10.85
CA ASN A 76 -1.78 -15.24 -9.67
C ASN A 76 -2.56 -14.85 -8.41
N GLU A 77 -2.17 -15.45 -7.28
CA GLU A 77 -2.60 -15.02 -5.94
C GLU A 77 -1.38 -14.74 -5.07
N ALA A 78 -1.49 -13.73 -4.20
CA ALA A 78 -0.45 -13.37 -3.26
C ALA A 78 -1.05 -12.84 -1.97
N SER A 79 -0.29 -12.96 -0.89
CA SER A 79 -0.63 -12.43 0.43
C SER A 79 0.51 -11.57 0.95
N PHE A 80 0.19 -10.43 1.55
CA PHE A 80 1.17 -9.55 2.17
C PHE A 80 0.58 -8.83 3.37
N ASN A 81 1.46 -8.40 4.28
CA ASN A 81 1.05 -7.71 5.49
C ASN A 81 1.27 -6.21 5.34
N ILE A 82 0.32 -5.44 5.87
CA ILE A 82 0.53 -4.02 6.18
C ILE A 82 0.73 -3.95 7.69
N ILE A 83 1.87 -3.41 8.12
CA ILE A 83 2.22 -3.32 9.54
C ILE A 83 2.11 -1.87 9.97
N CYS A 84 1.37 -1.63 11.04
CA CYS A 84 1.26 -0.34 11.68
C CYS A 84 2.39 -0.16 12.72
N GLU A 85 3.28 0.78 12.45
CA GLU A 85 4.44 1.13 13.26
C GLU A 85 4.64 2.66 13.24
N ASN A 86 5.08 3.25 14.36
CA ASN A 86 5.56 4.64 14.43
C ASN A 86 4.62 5.70 13.80
N ASP A 87 3.35 5.71 14.24
CA ASP A 87 2.32 6.67 13.81
C ASP A 87 1.99 6.61 12.29
N GLY A 88 2.00 5.40 11.73
CA GLY A 88 1.61 5.16 10.35
C GLY A 88 1.64 3.69 9.98
N VAL A 89 1.45 3.42 8.69
CA VAL A 89 1.60 2.08 8.13
C VAL A 89 2.91 1.95 7.36
N THR A 90 3.44 0.74 7.38
CA THR A 90 4.62 0.33 6.64
C THR A 90 4.27 -0.83 5.72
N ILE A 91 4.77 -0.78 4.50
CA ILE A 91 4.54 -1.78 3.46
C ILE A 91 5.89 -2.18 2.87
N ASP A 92 6.19 -3.47 2.82
CA ASP A 92 7.39 -3.95 2.14
C ASP A 92 7.24 -3.75 0.63
N MET A 93 8.21 -3.09 -0.01
CA MET A 93 8.15 -2.83 -1.46
C MET A 93 8.03 -4.11 -2.28
N GLN A 94 8.59 -5.22 -1.79
CA GLN A 94 8.49 -6.54 -2.41
C GLN A 94 7.02 -6.96 -2.59
N SER A 95 6.15 -6.62 -1.65
CA SER A 95 4.72 -6.95 -1.68
C SER A 95 3.97 -6.26 -2.81
N LEU A 96 4.51 -5.17 -3.36
CA LEU A 96 3.91 -4.43 -4.47
C LEU A 96 4.40 -4.90 -5.85
N LEU A 97 5.39 -5.79 -5.89
CA LEU A 97 5.88 -6.34 -7.15
C LEU A 97 5.00 -7.50 -7.60
N ASN A 98 4.82 -7.61 -8.92
CA ASN A 98 4.12 -8.75 -9.49
C ASN A 98 4.87 -10.05 -9.13
N PRO A 99 4.22 -11.01 -8.44
CA PRO A 99 4.82 -12.29 -8.10
C PRO A 99 5.38 -13.06 -9.31
N GLN A 100 4.77 -12.92 -10.48
CA GLN A 100 5.27 -13.51 -11.73
C GLN A 100 6.66 -13.01 -12.14
N LEU A 101 7.06 -11.82 -11.69
CA LEU A 101 8.43 -11.34 -11.89
C LEU A 101 9.42 -12.28 -11.21
N PHE A 102 9.08 -12.75 -10.00
CA PHE A 102 9.90 -13.68 -9.22
C PHE A 102 9.82 -15.10 -9.74
N ASP A 103 8.73 -15.50 -10.39
CA ASP A 103 8.56 -16.84 -10.96
C ASP A 103 9.70 -17.19 -11.94
N ASN A 104 10.13 -16.22 -12.75
CA ASN A 104 11.25 -16.39 -13.68
C ASN A 104 12.60 -16.61 -12.98
N PHE A 105 12.68 -16.34 -11.67
CA PHE A 105 13.91 -16.40 -10.89
C PHE A 105 13.84 -17.42 -9.73
N ARG A 106 12.76 -18.19 -9.60
CA ARG A 106 12.53 -19.14 -8.49
C ARG A 106 13.62 -20.20 -8.33
N ASP A 107 14.25 -20.62 -9.43
CA ASP A 107 15.29 -21.65 -9.43
C ASP A 107 16.68 -21.10 -9.05
N PHE A 108 16.79 -19.79 -8.80
CA PHE A 108 18.04 -19.12 -8.47
C PHE A 108 18.03 -18.61 -7.02
N GLU A 109 19.22 -18.52 -6.41
CA GLU A 109 19.36 -17.91 -5.10
C GLU A 109 19.12 -16.40 -5.22
N THR A 110 18.10 -15.91 -4.51
CA THR A 110 17.69 -14.50 -4.50
C THR A 110 17.87 -13.87 -3.12
N ASP A 111 18.62 -12.77 -3.06
CA ASP A 111 18.78 -11.92 -1.87
C ASP A 111 17.98 -10.63 -2.05
N ILE A 112 16.98 -10.39 -1.21
CA ILE A 112 16.13 -9.19 -1.23
C ILE A 112 16.38 -8.38 0.03
N SER A 113 16.68 -7.10 -0.13
CA SER A 113 16.91 -6.15 0.96
C SER A 113 16.36 -4.77 0.59
N GLY A 114 16.18 -3.88 1.55
CA GLY A 114 15.61 -2.58 1.26
C GLY A 114 15.07 -1.84 2.47
N THR A 115 14.37 -0.74 2.18
CA THR A 115 13.55 0.00 3.14
C THR A 115 12.07 -0.21 2.82
N LYS A 116 11.22 0.04 3.82
CA LYS A 116 9.76 -0.05 3.68
C LYS A 116 9.19 1.24 3.13
N ILE A 117 8.03 1.17 2.48
CA ILE A 117 7.20 2.33 2.21
C ILE A 117 6.51 2.72 3.50
N VAL A 118 6.76 3.94 3.99
CA VAL A 118 6.08 4.50 5.16
C VAL A 118 4.99 5.46 4.69
N LEU A 119 3.80 5.34 5.28
CA LEU A 119 2.69 6.28 5.14
C LEU A 119 2.20 6.69 6.54
N PRO A 120 2.49 7.92 7.00
CA PRO A 120 2.06 8.39 8.31
C PRO A 120 0.54 8.57 8.39
N ASN A 121 0.00 8.51 9.60
CA ASN A 121 -1.43 8.69 9.87
C ASN A 121 -1.90 10.14 9.68
N ASN A 122 -0.97 11.09 9.69
CA ASN A 122 -1.27 12.48 9.39
C ASN A 122 -0.53 12.93 8.13
N LEU A 123 -1.31 13.43 7.16
CA LEU A 123 -0.83 14.02 5.92
C LEU A 123 -1.24 15.48 5.81
N TYR A 124 -0.32 16.33 5.33
CA TYR A 124 -0.60 17.72 4.98
C TYR A 124 0.11 18.09 3.66
N ILE A 125 -0.46 19.04 2.93
CA ILE A 125 0.09 19.50 1.63
C ILE A 125 1.50 20.05 1.84
N GLY A 126 2.43 19.66 0.98
CA GLY A 126 3.85 20.01 1.04
C GLY A 126 4.69 19.10 1.93
N GLN A 127 4.09 18.11 2.61
CA GLN A 127 4.84 17.16 3.43
C GLN A 127 5.70 16.24 2.55
N GLU A 128 7.00 16.17 2.85
CA GLU A 128 7.90 15.16 2.31
C GLU A 128 7.71 13.84 3.07
N LEU A 129 7.77 12.73 2.33
CA LEU A 129 7.64 11.37 2.84
C LEU A 129 8.93 10.61 2.60
N GLN A 130 9.22 9.63 3.46
CA GLN A 130 10.46 8.85 3.36
C GLN A 130 10.52 8.04 2.06
N ASP A 131 11.67 8.10 1.41
CA ASP A 131 12.01 7.28 0.25
C ASP A 131 11.98 5.79 0.60
N ALA A 132 11.59 4.98 -0.38
CA ALA A 132 11.60 3.53 -0.27
C ALA A 132 12.54 2.92 -1.32
N THR A 133 13.24 1.85 -0.97
CA THR A 133 14.16 1.15 -1.88
C THR A 133 14.03 -0.35 -1.71
N MET A 134 14.08 -1.07 -2.82
CA MET A 134 14.22 -2.52 -2.85
C MET A 134 15.40 -2.90 -3.73
N LYS A 135 16.29 -3.75 -3.21
CA LYS A 135 17.45 -4.31 -3.89
C LYS A 135 17.29 -5.81 -3.95
N MET A 136 17.45 -6.36 -5.15
CA MET A 136 17.39 -7.78 -5.41
C MET A 136 18.68 -8.20 -6.09
N LYS A 137 19.35 -9.22 -5.54
CA LYS A 137 20.48 -9.89 -6.17
C LYS A 137 20.06 -11.30 -6.54
N ILE A 138 20.32 -11.70 -7.77
CA ILE A 138 19.99 -13.03 -8.29
C ILE A 138 21.30 -13.69 -8.71
N ASN A 139 21.60 -14.84 -8.13
CA ASN A 139 22.80 -15.62 -8.46
C ASN A 139 22.44 -16.73 -9.46
N MET A 140 22.79 -16.53 -10.73
CA MET A 140 22.53 -17.46 -11.83
C MET A 140 23.79 -18.26 -12.19
N SER A 141 24.27 -19.09 -11.26
CA SER A 141 25.39 -20.04 -11.49
C SER A 141 26.60 -19.43 -12.21
N GLY A 142 27.07 -18.27 -11.72
CA GLY A 142 28.23 -17.55 -12.28
C GLY A 142 27.91 -16.18 -12.88
N ILE A 143 26.63 -15.84 -13.08
CA ILE A 143 26.19 -14.49 -13.46
C ILE A 143 25.36 -13.90 -12.32
N ASN A 144 25.83 -12.78 -11.76
CA ASN A 144 25.09 -12.03 -10.73
C ASN A 144 24.29 -10.90 -11.37
N MET A 145 22.97 -11.00 -11.34
CA MET A 145 22.08 -9.91 -11.74
C MET A 145 21.72 -9.07 -10.50
N LYS A 146 21.74 -7.75 -10.65
CA LYS A 146 21.29 -6.81 -9.62
C LYS A 146 20.12 -6.00 -10.18
N MET A 147 19.03 -5.96 -9.43
CA MET A 147 17.93 -5.06 -9.67
C MET A 147 17.75 -4.16 -8.45
N GLU A 148 17.58 -2.87 -8.69
CA GLU A 148 17.24 -1.90 -7.66
C GLU A 148 16.00 -1.12 -8.11
N VAL A 149 15.01 -1.03 -7.23
CA VAL A 149 13.80 -0.25 -7.42
C VAL A 149 13.77 0.80 -6.32
N THR A 150 13.72 2.08 -6.68
CA THR A 150 13.60 3.18 -5.72
C THR A 150 12.32 3.96 -5.97
N MET A 151 11.73 4.43 -4.89
CA MET A 151 10.61 5.37 -4.86
C MET A 151 11.09 6.60 -4.08
N THR A 152 11.44 7.65 -4.82
CA THR A 152 12.09 8.85 -4.28
C THR A 152 11.25 10.09 -4.48
N ASP A 153 11.63 11.19 -3.82
CA ASP A 153 10.97 12.50 -3.90
C ASP A 153 9.47 12.40 -3.60
N ARG A 154 9.12 11.55 -2.62
CA ARG A 154 7.73 11.32 -2.23
C ARG A 154 7.22 12.56 -1.48
N SER A 155 6.12 13.14 -1.95
CA SER A 155 5.52 14.31 -1.30
C SER A 155 4.02 14.39 -1.48
N VAL A 156 3.33 14.99 -0.50
CA VAL A 156 1.90 15.30 -0.58
C VAL A 156 1.73 16.58 -1.39
N LEU A 157 1.18 16.44 -2.60
CA LEU A 157 1.05 17.51 -3.56
C LEU A 157 -0.22 18.34 -3.36
N ASP A 158 -1.34 17.67 -3.07
CA ASP A 158 -2.66 18.29 -3.03
C ASP A 158 -3.68 17.41 -2.29
N ILE A 159 -4.91 17.91 -2.16
CA ILE A 159 -6.10 17.16 -1.78
C ILE A 159 -7.13 17.28 -2.90
N GLU A 160 -7.54 16.15 -3.47
CA GLU A 160 -8.48 16.11 -4.59
C GLU A 160 -9.65 15.16 -4.28
N THR A 161 -10.85 15.52 -4.75
CA THR A 161 -12.01 14.61 -4.71
C THR A 161 -12.02 13.72 -5.95
N ILE A 162 -11.95 12.41 -5.74
CA ILE A 162 -11.95 11.40 -6.81
C ILE A 162 -13.24 10.59 -6.77
N THR A 163 -13.98 10.59 -7.88
CA THR A 163 -15.16 9.75 -8.08
C THR A 163 -14.78 8.54 -8.94
N THR A 164 -15.09 7.35 -8.43
CA THR A 164 -14.96 6.08 -9.12
C THR A 164 -16.28 5.32 -9.06
N ARG A 165 -16.29 4.09 -9.59
CA ARG A 165 -17.43 3.18 -9.42
C ARG A 165 -17.67 2.76 -7.97
N ALA A 166 -16.61 2.75 -7.15
CA ALA A 166 -16.68 2.37 -5.74
C ALA A 166 -17.21 3.50 -4.82
N GLY A 167 -17.32 4.73 -5.33
CA GLY A 167 -17.78 5.88 -4.55
C GLY A 167 -17.07 7.18 -4.91
N THR A 168 -17.23 8.18 -4.05
CA THR A 168 -16.51 9.45 -4.13
C THR A 168 -15.69 9.65 -2.86
N PHE A 169 -14.42 9.98 -3.02
CA PHE A 169 -13.45 9.99 -1.95
C PHE A 169 -12.66 11.30 -1.96
N GLU A 170 -12.46 11.90 -0.80
CA GLU A 170 -11.45 12.94 -0.62
C GLU A 170 -10.10 12.26 -0.43
N CYS A 171 -9.16 12.58 -1.33
CA CYS A 171 -7.87 11.89 -1.41
C CYS A 171 -6.72 12.87 -1.25
N TYR A 172 -5.70 12.47 -0.48
CA TYR A 172 -4.39 13.09 -0.58
C TYR A 172 -3.69 12.62 -1.85
N VAL A 173 -3.13 13.55 -2.60
CA VAL A 173 -2.36 13.28 -3.82
C VAL A 173 -0.89 13.18 -3.45
N ILE A 174 -0.32 11.99 -3.55
CA ILE A 174 1.11 11.74 -3.28
C ILE A 174 1.82 11.60 -4.63
N GLY A 175 2.78 12.49 -4.90
CA GLY A 175 3.67 12.40 -6.05
C GLY A 175 4.99 11.75 -5.67
N TYR A 176 5.59 11.02 -6.62
CA TYR A 176 6.91 10.41 -6.44
C TYR A 176 7.58 10.03 -7.76
N ILE A 177 8.87 9.71 -7.68
CA ILE A 177 9.69 9.23 -8.78
C ILE A 177 9.99 7.75 -8.54
N ASN A 178 9.67 6.91 -9.53
CA ASN A 178 10.07 5.52 -9.55
C ASN A 178 11.31 5.36 -10.45
N THR A 179 12.37 4.75 -9.93
CA THR A 179 13.52 4.34 -10.75
C THR A 179 13.75 2.85 -10.63
N VAL A 180 13.78 2.16 -11.77
CA VAL A 180 14.22 0.77 -11.88
C VAL A 180 15.61 0.75 -12.50
N ASN A 181 16.58 0.20 -11.80
CA ASN A 181 17.94 -0.04 -12.27
C ASN A 181 18.17 -1.54 -12.44
N MET A 182 18.45 -1.96 -13.66
CA MET A 182 18.96 -3.30 -13.99
C MET A 182 20.17 -3.17 -14.93
N GLY A 183 21.19 -2.42 -14.50
CA GLY A 183 22.35 -2.03 -15.34
C GLY A 183 22.11 -0.78 -16.20
N MET A 184 20.86 -0.35 -16.35
CA MET A 184 20.48 0.97 -16.90
C MET A 184 19.28 1.51 -16.13
N ASN A 185 19.31 2.81 -15.81
CA ASN A 185 18.21 3.46 -15.11
C ASN A 185 17.02 3.70 -16.05
N ARG A 186 15.84 3.29 -15.59
CA ARG A 186 14.55 3.67 -16.17
C ARG A 186 13.75 4.41 -15.11
N THR A 187 13.49 5.68 -15.37
CA THR A 187 12.79 6.57 -14.44
C THR A 187 11.42 6.95 -14.99
N THR A 188 10.40 6.84 -14.14
CA THR A 188 9.04 7.32 -14.36
C THR A 188 8.61 8.17 -13.18
N THR A 189 7.62 9.03 -13.38
CA THR A 189 6.96 9.72 -12.27
C THR A 189 5.57 9.10 -12.07
N ALA A 190 5.04 9.20 -10.86
CA ALA A 190 3.71 8.70 -10.56
C ALA A 190 2.99 9.62 -9.57
N LYS A 191 1.66 9.51 -9.59
CA LYS A 191 0.77 10.08 -8.57
C LYS A 191 -0.13 8.99 -8.03
N GLN A 192 -0.33 8.99 -6.72
CA GLN A 192 -1.28 8.14 -6.01
C GLN A 192 -2.29 9.01 -5.26
N TRP A 193 -3.56 8.64 -5.31
CA TRP A 193 -4.64 9.27 -4.55
C TRP A 193 -5.05 8.31 -3.44
N ILE A 194 -4.77 8.71 -2.19
CA ILE A 194 -4.99 7.89 -1.01
C ILE A 194 -6.13 8.49 -0.17
N ALA A 195 -7.15 7.70 0.13
CA ALA A 195 -8.29 8.09 0.95
C ALA A 195 -8.25 7.42 2.34
N ARG A 196 -8.83 8.10 3.34
CA ARG A 196 -8.95 7.61 4.71
C ARG A 196 -9.83 6.37 4.78
N GLY A 197 -9.39 5.34 5.51
CA GLY A 197 -10.10 4.07 5.70
C GLY A 197 -10.39 3.27 4.42
N VAL A 198 -9.66 3.55 3.33
CA VAL A 198 -9.82 2.92 2.01
C VAL A 198 -8.47 2.57 1.39
N GLY A 199 -7.47 3.44 1.54
CA GLY A 199 -6.15 3.28 0.93
C GLY A 199 -6.12 3.90 -0.46
N MET A 200 -5.49 3.21 -1.42
CA MET A 200 -5.33 3.72 -2.78
C MET A 200 -6.64 3.71 -3.57
N VAL A 201 -7.14 4.89 -3.94
CA VAL A 201 -8.32 5.07 -4.79
C VAL A 201 -7.93 5.13 -6.26
N LYS A 202 -6.78 5.75 -6.56
CA LYS A 202 -6.27 5.91 -7.92
C LYS A 202 -4.75 5.97 -7.93
N GLN A 203 -4.14 5.51 -9.03
CA GLN A 203 -2.74 5.75 -9.36
C GLN A 203 -2.62 6.07 -10.86
N GLU A 204 -1.68 6.95 -11.20
CA GLU A 204 -1.27 7.22 -12.58
C GLU A 204 0.26 7.21 -12.67
N ASP A 205 0.80 6.49 -13.64
CA ASP A 205 2.21 6.55 -14.00
C ASP A 205 2.39 7.40 -15.26
N TYR A 206 3.44 8.20 -15.30
CA TYR A 206 3.74 9.11 -16.39
C TYR A 206 5.11 8.81 -16.99
N ASN A 207 5.19 8.94 -18.31
CA ASN A 207 6.49 8.97 -18.98
C ASN A 207 7.18 10.33 -18.84
N ARG A 208 8.43 10.41 -19.31
CA ARG A 208 9.24 11.64 -19.31
C ARG A 208 8.63 12.85 -20.04
N ARG A 209 7.56 12.66 -20.83
CA ARG A 209 6.82 13.73 -21.53
C ARG A 209 5.55 14.14 -20.77
N GLY A 210 5.35 13.64 -19.54
CA GLY A 210 4.17 13.93 -18.72
C GLY A 210 2.89 13.23 -19.21
N LYS A 211 2.97 12.27 -20.13
CA LYS A 211 1.79 11.52 -20.58
C LYS A 211 1.58 10.28 -19.70
N VAL A 212 0.34 10.06 -19.28
CA VAL A 212 -0.08 8.85 -18.58
C VAL A 212 0.23 7.62 -19.43
N THR A 213 0.93 6.65 -18.85
CA THR A 213 1.27 5.36 -19.48
C THR A 213 0.43 4.21 -18.95
N SER A 214 0.01 4.31 -17.70
CA SER A 214 -0.84 3.34 -16.99
C SER A 214 -1.62 4.07 -15.91
N SER A 215 -2.78 3.53 -15.56
CA SER A 215 -3.56 4.00 -14.42
C SER A 215 -4.23 2.84 -13.71
N SER A 216 -4.37 2.92 -12.40
CA SER A 216 -5.10 1.94 -11.60
C SER A 216 -6.17 2.67 -10.80
N VAL A 217 -7.36 2.08 -10.69
CA VAL A 217 -8.53 2.74 -10.06
C VAL A 217 -9.30 1.75 -9.21
N LEU A 218 -9.71 2.17 -8.02
CA LEU A 218 -10.64 1.45 -7.16
C LEU A 218 -12.01 1.36 -7.83
N THR A 219 -12.42 0.16 -8.20
CA THR A 219 -13.67 -0.09 -8.93
C THR A 219 -14.78 -0.66 -8.07
N ASP A 220 -14.45 -1.34 -6.98
CA ASP A 220 -15.38 -1.86 -5.99
C ASP A 220 -14.78 -1.79 -4.58
N PHE A 221 -15.61 -1.58 -3.57
CA PHE A 221 -15.21 -1.55 -2.15
C PHE A 221 -16.40 -1.95 -1.27
N TYR A 222 -16.23 -2.99 -0.46
CA TYR A 222 -17.24 -3.54 0.43
C TYR A 222 -16.67 -3.69 1.83
N ARG A 223 -17.40 -3.18 2.82
CA ARG A 223 -17.16 -3.40 4.25
C ARG A 223 -18.07 -4.50 4.76
#